data_AF-A0A851CEA6-F1
#
_entry.id   AF-A0A851CEA6-F1
#
_cell.length_a   1.000
_cell.length_b   1.000
_cell.length_c   1.000
_cell.angle_alpha   90.00
_cell.angle_beta   90.00
_cell.angle_gamma   90.00
#
_symmetry.space_group_name_H-M   'P 1'
#
loop_
_entity.id
_entity.type
_entity.pdbx_description
1 polymer ?
#
loop_
_entity_poly.entity_id
_entity_poly.type
_entity_poly.pdbx_seq_one_letter_code
_entity_poly.pdbx_strand_id
1 'polypeptide(L)'
;MKFFSCLMALLLFLLQAVPGLGLPKDTLRCLEYHGYCFHLKSCPEPFAAFGTCYRRRKTCCVDTTSNYHICQEDGGHCVPPEIRCVQEQVGLCPRRGWKCCTEV
;
A
#
# COMPACT_ATOMS: atom_id res chain seq x y z
N MET A 1 -25.51 -34.30 -12.95
CA MET A 1 -25.81 -32.85 -13.08
C MET A 1 -25.78 -32.08 -11.75
N LYS A 2 -26.17 -32.65 -10.60
CA LYS A 2 -26.08 -31.98 -9.27
C LYS A 2 -24.65 -31.77 -8.74
N PHE A 3 -23.76 -32.76 -8.93
CA PHE A 3 -22.36 -32.67 -8.47
C PHE A 3 -21.58 -31.49 -9.08
N PHE A 4 -21.72 -31.27 -10.39
CA PHE A 4 -21.10 -30.13 -11.05
C PHE A 4 -21.63 -28.79 -10.51
N SER A 5 -22.93 -28.68 -10.24
CA SER A 5 -23.51 -27.46 -9.66
C SER A 5 -22.97 -27.19 -8.26
N CYS A 6 -22.84 -28.21 -7.41
CA CYS A 6 -22.26 -28.08 -6.08
C CYS A 6 -20.77 -27.71 -6.14
N LEU A 7 -20.01 -28.32 -7.07
CA LEU A 7 -18.60 -28.03 -7.27
C LEU A 7 -18.38 -26.58 -7.71
N MET A 8 -19.20 -26.08 -8.64
CA MET A 8 -19.15 -24.69 -9.11
C MET A 8 -19.51 -23.70 -7.99
N ALA A 9 -20.52 -24.02 -7.17
CA ALA A 9 -20.85 -23.19 -6.01
C ALA A 9 -19.70 -23.12 -5.00
N LEU A 10 -19.07 -24.26 -4.69
CA LEU A 10 -17.90 -24.34 -3.81
C LEU A 10 -16.73 -23.51 -4.34
N LEU A 11 -16.43 -23.60 -5.64
CA LEU A 11 -15.36 -22.83 -6.28
C LEU A 11 -15.62 -21.32 -6.20
N LEU A 12 -16.87 -20.88 -6.43
CA LEU A 12 -17.26 -19.47 -6.31
C LEU A 12 -17.13 -18.95 -4.88
N PHE A 13 -17.49 -19.76 -3.87
CA PHE A 13 -17.30 -19.40 -2.46
C PHE A 13 -15.81 -19.29 -2.10
N LEU A 14 -14.96 -20.19 -2.61
CA LEU A 14 -13.51 -20.13 -2.40
C LEU A 14 -12.87 -18.91 -3.07
N LEU A 15 -13.38 -18.48 -4.22
CA LEU A 15 -12.96 -17.24 -4.90
C LEU A 15 -13.25 -15.97 -4.07
N GLN A 16 -14.30 -15.98 -3.24
CA GLN A 16 -14.59 -14.87 -2.32
C GLN A 16 -13.63 -14.82 -1.12
N ALA A 17 -12.93 -15.92 -0.81
CA ALA A 17 -11.99 -15.99 0.30
C ALA A 17 -10.59 -15.48 -0.05
N VAL A 18 -10.33 -15.09 -1.30
CA VAL A 18 -9.02 -14.54 -1.72
C VAL A 18 -8.96 -13.05 -1.34
N PRO A 19 -8.17 -12.67 -0.32
CA PRO A 19 -8.04 -11.26 0.07
C PRO A 19 -7.44 -10.50 -1.11
N GLY A 20 -8.14 -9.50 -1.64
CA GLY A 20 -7.64 -8.69 -2.74
C GLY A 20 -8.27 -8.93 -4.11
N LEU A 21 -9.05 -10.01 -4.30
CA LEU A 21 -9.70 -10.28 -5.58
C LEU A 21 -10.78 -9.21 -5.85
N GLY A 22 -10.52 -8.30 -6.80
CA GLY A 22 -11.42 -7.20 -7.15
C GLY A 22 -11.11 -5.85 -6.47
N LEU A 23 -10.11 -5.78 -5.60
CA LEU A 23 -9.66 -4.52 -5.03
C LEU A 23 -8.85 -3.71 -6.07
N PRO A 24 -9.06 -2.38 -6.17
CA PRO A 24 -8.23 -1.53 -7.00
C PRO A 24 -6.74 -1.67 -6.67
N LYS A 25 -5.86 -1.65 -7.69
CA LYS A 25 -4.40 -1.81 -7.54
C LYS A 25 -3.78 -0.83 -6.53
N ASP A 26 -4.31 0.39 -6.47
CA ASP A 26 -3.90 1.43 -5.53
C ASP A 26 -4.37 1.14 -4.09
N THR A 27 -5.57 0.56 -3.92
CA THR A 27 -6.02 0.06 -2.61
C THR A 27 -5.18 -1.12 -2.14
N LEU A 28 -4.90 -2.10 -3.00
CA LEU A 28 -4.01 -3.21 -2.67
C LEU A 28 -2.64 -2.71 -2.20
N ARG A 29 -2.05 -1.76 -2.93
CA ARG A 29 -0.79 -1.14 -2.53
C ARG A 29 -0.88 -0.47 -1.16
N CYS A 30 -1.96 0.26 -0.87
CA CYS A 30 -2.14 0.89 0.43
C CYS A 30 -2.11 -0.14 1.58
N LEU A 31 -2.78 -1.28 1.38
CA LEU A 31 -2.80 -2.38 2.34
C LEU A 31 -1.43 -3.08 2.47
N GLU A 32 -0.64 -3.19 1.40
CA GLU A 32 0.74 -3.70 1.44
C GLU A 32 1.64 -2.87 2.39
N TYR A 33 1.34 -1.58 2.55
CA TYR A 33 2.03 -0.68 3.49
C TYR A 33 1.35 -0.58 4.86
N HIS A 34 0.50 -1.56 5.20
CA HIS A 34 -0.32 -1.55 6.44
C HIS A 34 -1.21 -0.30 6.59
N GLY A 35 -1.47 0.40 5.48
CA GLY A 35 -2.32 1.58 5.45
C GLY A 35 -3.79 1.23 5.24
N TYR A 36 -4.65 2.23 5.40
CA TYR A 36 -6.07 2.13 5.12
C TYR A 36 -6.56 3.27 4.22
N CYS A 37 -7.70 3.03 3.55
CA CYS A 37 -8.33 4.01 2.68
C CYS A 37 -9.23 4.97 3.46
N PHE A 38 -8.83 6.24 3.54
CA PHE A 38 -9.60 7.29 4.17
C PHE A 38 -10.29 8.19 3.13
N HIS A 39 -11.51 8.61 3.44
CA HIS A 39 -12.34 9.36 2.49
C HIS A 39 -11.96 10.84 2.37
N LEU A 40 -11.28 11.40 3.37
CA LEU A 40 -10.77 12.78 3.35
C LEU A 40 -9.35 12.86 2.79
N LYS A 41 -8.94 14.07 2.43
CA LYS A 41 -7.58 14.35 1.94
C LYS A 41 -6.53 14.32 3.05
N SER A 42 -6.90 14.75 4.26
CA SER A 42 -6.04 14.73 5.44
C SER A 42 -6.29 13.47 6.25
N CYS A 43 -5.20 12.76 6.57
CA CYS A 43 -5.25 11.64 7.50
C CYS A 43 -5.35 12.19 8.94
N PRO A 44 -6.15 11.55 9.81
CA PRO A 44 -6.15 11.89 11.23
C PRO A 44 -4.83 11.45 11.86
N GLU A 45 -4.36 12.17 12.87
CA GLU A 45 -3.24 11.69 13.68
C GLU A 45 -3.59 10.34 14.35
N PRO A 46 -2.62 9.40 14.48
CA PRO A 46 -1.20 9.51 14.13
C PRO A 46 -0.87 8.99 12.72
N PHE A 47 -1.77 9.12 11.75
CA PHE A 47 -1.55 8.62 10.39
C PHE A 47 -1.14 9.73 9.43
N ALA A 48 -0.25 9.42 8.51
CA ALA A 48 0.19 10.34 7.46
C ALA A 48 -0.29 9.89 6.08
N ALA A 49 -0.44 10.87 5.18
CA ALA A 49 -0.88 10.63 3.82
C ALA A 49 0.27 10.10 2.96
N PHE A 50 0.14 8.86 2.47
CA PHE A 50 1.18 8.17 1.70
C PHE A 50 0.87 8.05 0.20
N GLY A 51 -0.30 8.54 -0.21
CA GLY A 51 -0.75 8.49 -1.59
C GLY A 51 -2.26 8.38 -1.66
N THR A 52 -2.75 7.74 -2.72
CA THR A 52 -4.19 7.62 -2.97
C THR A 52 -4.61 6.18 -3.13
N CYS A 53 -5.88 5.89 -2.87
CA CYS A 53 -6.49 4.60 -3.10
C CYS A 53 -7.92 4.72 -3.65
N TYR A 54 -8.57 3.58 -3.91
CA TYR A 54 -9.91 3.51 -4.49
C TYR A 54 -10.03 4.29 -5.82
N ARG A 55 -9.19 3.93 -6.80
CA ARG A 55 -9.08 4.63 -8.09
C ARG A 55 -8.72 6.11 -7.92
N ARG A 56 -7.80 6.40 -7.01
CA ARG A 56 -7.30 7.74 -6.65
C ARG A 56 -8.34 8.70 -6.06
N ARG A 57 -9.50 8.19 -5.61
CA ARG A 57 -10.58 9.03 -5.05
C ARG A 57 -10.45 9.23 -3.54
N LYS A 58 -9.66 8.40 -2.87
CA LYS A 58 -9.47 8.37 -1.42
C LYS A 58 -7.98 8.50 -1.11
N THR A 59 -7.66 8.84 0.12
CA THR A 59 -6.27 8.96 0.60
C THR A 59 -5.85 7.64 1.24
N CYS A 60 -4.62 7.22 0.96
CA CYS A 60 -4.00 6.13 1.69
C CYS A 60 -3.33 6.71 2.94
N CYS A 61 -3.80 6.29 4.11
CA CYS A 61 -3.27 6.72 5.40
C CYS A 61 -2.47 5.57 6.02
N VAL A 62 -1.19 5.82 6.34
CA VAL A 62 -0.28 4.85 6.95
C VAL A 62 0.08 5.30 8.36
N ASP A 63 0.27 4.33 9.25
CA ASP A 63 0.60 4.57 10.66
C ASP A 63 2.07 4.99 10.79
N THR A 64 2.32 6.22 11.25
CA THR A 64 3.67 6.75 11.43
C THR A 64 4.25 6.49 12.82
N THR A 65 3.49 5.87 13.73
CA THR A 65 4.01 5.45 15.04
C THR A 65 4.80 4.15 14.97
N SER A 66 4.63 3.40 13.89
CA SER A 66 5.43 2.21 13.59
C SER A 66 6.82 2.59 13.08
N ASN A 67 7.76 1.63 13.02
CA ASN A 67 9.11 1.83 12.46
C ASN A 67 9.12 2.17 10.94
N TYR A 68 7.97 2.35 10.30
CA TYR A 68 7.82 2.61 8.87
C TYR A 68 7.47 4.08 8.64
N HIS A 69 8.42 4.98 8.89
CA HIS A 69 8.29 6.40 8.60
C HIS A 69 8.21 6.66 7.08
N ILE A 70 7.53 7.74 6.69
CA ILE A 70 7.48 8.17 5.29
C ILE A 70 8.82 8.81 4.95
N CYS A 71 9.54 8.23 3.98
CA CYS A 71 10.89 8.67 3.61
C CYS A 71 11.02 10.19 3.40
N GLN A 72 10.01 10.79 2.77
CA GLN A 72 10.01 12.22 2.43
C GLN A 72 9.76 13.13 3.63
N GLU A 73 9.09 12.64 4.69
CA GLU A 73 8.88 13.42 5.92
C GLU A 73 10.18 13.55 6.72
N ASP A 74 11.04 12.54 6.65
CA ASP A 74 12.37 12.53 7.29
C ASP A 74 13.44 13.25 6.45
N GLY A 75 13.07 13.89 5.34
CA GLY A 75 13.99 14.57 4.43
C GLY A 75 14.74 13.64 3.46
N GLY A 76 14.38 12.37 3.39
CA GLY A 76 14.92 11.40 2.45
C GLY A 76 14.32 11.50 1.04
N HIS A 77 15.04 10.91 0.09
CA HIS A 77 14.65 10.83 -1.32
C HIS A 77 14.31 9.39 -1.69
N CYS A 78 13.11 9.20 -2.24
CA CYS A 78 12.73 7.93 -2.84
C CYS A 78 13.36 7.81 -4.22
N VAL A 79 14.20 6.79 -4.42
CA VAL A 79 14.89 6.53 -5.68
C VAL A 79 14.65 5.09 -6.18
N PRO A 80 14.72 4.86 -7.50
CA PRO A 80 14.77 3.51 -8.06
C PRO A 80 15.92 2.68 -7.48
N PRO A 81 15.79 1.33 -7.41
CA PRO A 81 16.83 0.47 -6.84
C PRO A 81 18.17 0.56 -7.59
N GLU A 82 18.15 0.97 -8.87
CA GLU A 82 19.34 1.13 -9.71
C GLU A 82 20.20 2.34 -9.33
N ILE A 83 19.63 3.34 -8.64
CA ILE A 83 20.37 4.51 -8.17
C ILE A 83 21.23 4.12 -6.97
N ARG A 84 22.52 4.48 -6.99
CA ARG A 84 23.40 4.30 -5.83
C ARG A 84 23.13 5.42 -4.83
N CYS A 85 22.89 5.05 -3.58
CA CYS A 85 22.69 6.00 -2.50
C CYS A 85 23.96 6.09 -1.67
N VAL A 86 24.26 7.30 -1.19
CA VAL A 86 25.35 7.50 -0.22
C VAL A 86 25.00 6.78 1.07
N GLN A 87 23.76 6.95 1.54
CA GLN A 87 23.22 6.25 2.69
C GLN A 87 21.77 5.81 2.44
N GLU A 88 21.50 4.52 2.63
CA GLU A 88 20.15 3.95 2.58
C GLU A 88 19.51 4.02 3.96
N GLN A 89 18.26 4.45 4.02
CA GLN A 89 17.47 4.56 5.25
C GLN A 89 16.26 3.60 5.18
N VAL A 90 15.83 3.12 6.35
CA VAL A 90 14.53 2.45 6.47
C VAL A 90 13.44 3.51 6.37
N GLY A 91 12.66 3.49 5.29
CA GLY A 91 11.56 4.41 5.07
C GLY A 91 10.65 3.95 3.94
N LEU A 92 9.37 4.33 4.01
CA LEU A 92 8.39 3.98 3.01
C LEU A 92 8.48 4.92 1.80
N CYS A 93 8.46 4.33 0.60
CA CYS A 93 8.40 5.05 -0.67
C CYS A 93 7.12 4.75 -1.45
N PRO A 94 6.41 5.77 -1.99
CA PRO A 94 5.11 5.58 -2.66
C PRO A 94 5.14 4.62 -3.87
N ARG A 95 6.31 4.46 -4.47
CA ARG A 95 6.57 3.53 -5.57
C ARG A 95 7.14 2.22 -5.02
N ARG A 96 6.48 1.12 -5.38
CA ARG A 96 6.92 -0.22 -5.00
C ARG A 96 8.34 -0.49 -5.51
N GLY A 97 9.18 -1.04 -4.65
CA GLY A 97 10.57 -1.40 -4.94
C GLY A 97 11.54 -0.21 -4.95
N TRP A 98 11.06 1.01 -4.71
CA TRP A 98 11.94 2.16 -4.51
C TRP A 98 12.46 2.15 -3.07
N LYS A 99 13.69 2.61 -2.91
CA LYS A 99 14.38 2.71 -1.62
C LYS A 99 14.46 4.16 -1.16
N CYS A 100 14.54 4.35 0.16
CA CYS A 100 14.70 5.65 0.78
C CYS A 100 16.18 5.96 0.98
N CYS A 101 16.61 7.15 0.54
CA CYS A 101 18.01 7.54 0.62
C CYS A 101 18.17 8.94 1.21
N THR A 102 19.07 9.07 2.16
CA THR A 102 19.50 10.35 2.72
C THR A 102 20.81 10.72 2.05
N GLU A 103 20.82 11.86 1.36
CA GLU A 103 21.91 12.31 0.46
C GLU A 103 21.98 11.51 -0.85
N VAL A 104 21.53 12.15 -1.94
CA VAL A 104 21.60 11.66 -3.33
C VAL A 104 22.78 12.31 -4.03
#